data_AF-A0A7V3C6A4-F1
#
_entry.id   AF-A0A7V3C6A4-F1
#
_cell.length_a   1.000
_cell.length_b   1.000
_cell.length_c   1.000
_cell.angle_alpha   90.00
_cell.angle_beta   90.00
_cell.angle_gamma   90.00
#
_symmetry.space_group_name_H-M   'P 1'
#
loop_
_entity.id
_entity.type
_entity.pdbx_description
1 polymer ?
#
loop_
_entity_poly.entity_id
_entity_poly.type
_entity_poly.pdbx_seq_one_letter_code
_entity_poly.pdbx_strand_id
1 'polypeptide(L)'
;MPNLAYLSLWFEDGSASNLTHCIGRMLELFPVAETEPGFRSLVIRAVSPAEPPLDERDAVSTPSEVGSALGELFRADCAAELCAYWNLWTYRWDATRLEWWQAPSPVEFVLQGEEYDDGAFAENGHLWLTLGLEHLFTGHAGILAGSGAETKPEDFTARPEYELALALQEPETLETYRAYTLENIRRLLALERAWWSSLRIRRRRLWSEGEADLERRLEGILLHSPTQ
;
A
#
# COMPACT_ATOMS: atom_id res chain seq x y z
N MET A 1 -8.05 -14.83 5.49
CA MET A 1 -7.18 -13.71 5.87
C MET A 1 -7.43 -12.59 4.87
N PRO A 2 -7.38 -11.32 5.27
CA PRO A 2 -7.48 -10.23 4.32
C PRO A 2 -6.27 -10.24 3.39
N ASN A 3 -6.46 -10.40 2.08
CA ASN A 3 -5.36 -10.29 1.13
C ASN A 3 -4.88 -8.82 1.11
N LEU A 4 -3.67 -8.57 1.58
CA LEU A 4 -3.04 -7.25 1.58
C LEU A 4 -2.13 -7.08 0.37
N ALA A 5 -2.03 -5.85 -0.13
CA ALA A 5 -1.06 -5.44 -1.13
C ALA A 5 0.18 -4.86 -0.45
N TYR A 6 1.34 -5.19 -1.00
CA TYR A 6 2.64 -4.82 -0.47
C TYR A 6 3.55 -4.25 -1.56
N LEU A 7 4.36 -3.26 -1.19
CA LEU A 7 5.44 -2.74 -2.03
C LEU A 7 6.77 -2.91 -1.31
N SER A 8 7.69 -3.67 -1.90
CA SER A 8 9.05 -3.86 -1.41
C SER A 8 10.05 -3.12 -2.29
N LEU A 9 10.97 -2.38 -1.67
CA LEU A 9 11.98 -1.56 -2.33
C LEU A 9 13.38 -1.90 -1.82
N TRP A 10 14.31 -2.10 -2.75
CA TRP A 10 15.74 -2.23 -2.48
C TRP A 10 16.47 -1.06 -3.11
N PHE A 11 17.03 -0.18 -2.28
CA PHE A 11 17.93 0.89 -2.72
C PHE A 11 19.29 0.36 -3.20
N GLU A 12 19.97 1.14 -4.05
CA GLU A 12 21.33 0.82 -4.51
C GLU A 12 22.38 0.89 -3.38
N ASP A 13 22.18 1.81 -2.44
CA ASP A 13 23.01 2.04 -1.25
C ASP A 13 22.16 1.78 0.00
N GLY A 14 22.47 0.72 0.75
CA GLY A 14 21.77 0.33 1.98
C GLY A 14 22.34 0.96 3.25
N SER A 15 23.26 1.92 3.15
CA SER A 15 23.80 2.60 4.33
C SER A 15 22.69 3.31 5.10
N ALA A 16 22.75 3.26 6.44
CA ALA A 16 21.74 3.88 7.31
C ALA A 16 21.50 5.37 6.99
N SER A 17 22.55 6.11 6.63
CA SER A 17 22.43 7.51 6.20
C SER A 17 21.64 7.67 4.90
N ASN A 18 21.88 6.80 3.90
CA ASN A 18 21.15 6.85 2.65
C ASN A 18 19.70 6.40 2.84
N LEU A 19 19.46 5.35 3.63
CA LEU A 19 18.12 4.87 3.95
C LEU A 19 17.27 5.95 4.65
N THR A 20 17.83 6.64 5.65
CA THR A 20 17.19 7.78 6.31
C THR A 20 16.88 8.92 5.34
N HIS A 21 17.78 9.21 4.39
CA HIS A 21 17.52 10.19 3.34
C HIS A 21 16.39 9.75 2.41
N CYS A 22 16.41 8.50 1.95
CA CYS A 22 15.42 7.94 1.04
C CYS A 22 14.02 7.95 1.65
N ILE A 23 13.84 7.48 2.90
CA ILE A 23 12.53 7.49 3.54
C ILE A 23 12.02 8.92 3.72
N GLY A 24 12.87 9.89 4.12
CA GLY A 24 12.47 11.29 4.24
C GLY A 24 11.90 11.84 2.91
N ARG A 25 12.60 11.60 1.80
CA ARG A 25 12.14 11.97 0.45
C ARG A 25 10.85 11.28 0.03
N MET A 26 10.68 10.01 0.41
CA MET A 26 9.45 9.28 0.10
C MET A 26 8.25 9.84 0.86
N LEU A 27 8.43 10.15 2.14
CA LEU A 27 7.40 10.74 2.99
C LEU A 27 7.02 12.16 2.56
N GLU A 28 7.96 12.95 2.03
CA GLU A 28 7.66 14.26 1.41
C GLU A 28 6.73 14.15 0.19
N LEU A 29 6.79 13.04 -0.55
CA LEU A 29 5.98 12.79 -1.74
C LEU A 29 4.70 11.99 -1.44
N PHE A 30 4.55 11.48 -0.22
CA PHE A 30 3.45 10.62 0.14
C PHE A 30 2.15 11.43 0.30
N PRO A 31 1.04 11.04 -0.36
CA PRO A 31 -0.22 11.78 -0.32
C PRO A 31 -0.99 11.47 0.97
N VAL A 32 -0.56 12.06 2.09
CA VAL A 32 -1.22 11.88 3.38
C VAL A 32 -2.69 12.31 3.32
N ALA A 33 -3.57 11.52 3.93
CA ALA A 33 -5.00 11.78 3.99
C ALA A 33 -5.28 13.11 4.72
N GLU A 34 -6.05 14.01 4.08
CA GLU A 34 -6.36 15.33 4.64
C GLU A 34 -7.11 15.27 5.98
N THR A 35 -7.95 14.24 6.17
CA THR A 35 -8.73 14.05 7.40
C THR A 35 -7.93 13.37 8.52
N GLU A 36 -6.79 12.77 8.19
CA GLU A 36 -5.89 12.07 9.13
C GLU A 36 -4.44 12.49 8.83
N PRO A 37 -4.09 13.77 9.05
CA PRO A 37 -2.79 14.30 8.68
C PRO A 37 -1.68 13.76 9.59
N GLY A 38 -0.45 13.77 9.06
CA GLY A 38 0.74 13.30 9.76
C GLY A 38 0.90 11.78 9.77
N PHE A 39 1.65 11.29 10.73
CA PHE A 39 2.02 9.90 10.93
C PHE A 39 1.58 9.44 12.33
N ARG A 40 0.93 8.29 12.40
CA ARG A 40 0.32 7.79 13.64
C ARG A 40 1.33 7.35 14.67
N SER A 41 2.41 6.73 14.21
CA SER A 41 3.44 6.16 15.06
C SER A 41 4.77 6.19 14.35
N LEU A 42 5.83 6.24 15.16
CA LEU A 42 7.19 5.92 14.77
C LEU A 42 7.79 5.03 15.87
N VAL A 43 8.21 3.83 15.50
CA VAL A 43 8.88 2.88 16.39
C VAL A 43 10.23 2.54 15.80
N ILE A 44 11.30 2.62 16.59
CA ILE A 44 12.65 2.23 16.16
C ILE A 44 13.13 1.10 17.06
N ARG A 45 13.55 -0.02 16.47
CA ARG A 45 14.09 -1.20 17.18
C ARG A 45 15.47 -1.54 16.67
N ALA A 46 16.32 -2.09 17.54
CA ALA A 46 17.61 -2.63 17.16
C ALA A 46 17.57 -4.16 17.13
N VAL A 47 18.47 -4.77 16.37
CA VAL A 47 18.76 -6.20 16.25
C VAL A 47 17.61 -7.06 15.74
N SER A 48 16.44 -7.06 16.38
CA SER A 48 15.30 -7.90 15.98
C SER A 48 13.95 -7.34 16.49
N PRO A 49 12.81 -7.85 15.99
CA PRO A 49 11.48 -7.44 16.45
C PRO A 49 11.21 -7.78 17.93
N ALA A 50 11.97 -8.71 18.51
CA ALA A 50 11.80 -9.13 19.91
C ALA A 50 12.40 -8.13 20.91
N GLU A 51 13.27 -7.22 20.45
CA GLU A 51 13.92 -6.22 21.30
C GLU A 51 12.96 -5.07 21.66
N PRO A 52 13.14 -4.43 22.83
CA PRO A 52 12.39 -3.23 23.18
C PRO A 52 12.70 -2.07 22.21
N PRO A 53 11.76 -1.15 21.97
CA PRO A 53 12.02 0.03 21.16
C PRO A 53 13.15 0.88 21.74
N LEU A 54 14.05 1.35 20.87
CA LEU A 54 14.97 2.44 21.17
C LEU A 54 14.22 3.77 21.33
N ASP A 55 13.19 3.96 20.52
CA ASP A 55 12.30 5.11 20.56
C ASP A 55 10.91 4.70 20.05
N GLU A 56 9.88 5.28 20.65
CA GLU A 56 8.48 5.04 20.32
C GLU A 56 7.74 6.36 20.51
N ARG A 57 7.15 6.84 19.41
CA ARG A 57 6.43 8.11 19.37
C ARG A 57 5.06 7.92 18.78
N ASP A 58 4.05 8.44 19.47
CA ASP A 58 2.72 8.60 18.93
C ASP A 58 2.60 9.96 18.22
N ALA A 59 1.84 9.99 17.12
CA ALA A 59 1.44 11.20 16.41
C ALA A 59 2.61 12.12 15.97
N VAL A 60 3.47 11.61 15.08
CA VAL A 60 4.54 12.39 14.45
C VAL A 60 3.96 13.25 13.33
N SER A 61 4.18 14.57 13.37
CA SER A 61 3.39 15.49 12.54
C SER A 61 3.95 15.71 11.13
N THR A 62 5.26 15.52 10.92
CA THR A 62 5.91 15.89 9.67
C THR A 62 6.99 14.89 9.21
N PRO A 63 7.27 14.79 7.89
CA PRO A 63 8.40 14.00 7.39
C PRO A 63 9.75 14.42 8.01
N SER A 64 9.91 15.71 8.31
CA SER A 64 11.11 16.27 8.93
C SER A 64 11.34 15.74 10.34
N GLU A 65 10.29 15.60 11.14
CA GLU A 65 10.39 15.00 12.49
C GLU A 65 10.79 13.53 12.43
N VAL A 66 10.22 12.76 11.49
CA VAL A 66 10.63 11.37 11.24
C VAL A 66 12.11 11.31 10.85
N GLY A 67 12.54 12.14 9.90
CA GLY A 67 13.92 12.21 9.46
C GLY A 67 14.90 12.57 10.59
N SER A 68 14.52 13.47 11.50
CA SER A 68 15.34 13.83 12.67
C SER A 68 15.51 12.65 13.62
N ALA A 69 14.42 11.96 13.96
CA ALA A 69 14.46 10.79 14.85
C ALA A 69 15.32 9.66 14.26
N LEU A 70 15.14 9.38 12.97
CA LEU A 70 15.94 8.37 12.26
C LEU A 70 17.42 8.80 12.15
N GLY A 71 17.72 10.06 11.89
CA GLY A 71 19.10 10.55 11.84
C GLY A 71 19.84 10.34 13.17
N GLU A 72 19.15 10.48 14.29
CA GLU A 72 19.71 10.27 15.62
C GLU A 72 19.93 8.77 15.93
N LEU A 73 18.94 7.92 15.63
CA LEU A 73 18.88 6.56 16.18
C LEU A 73 19.03 5.43 15.17
N PHE A 74 18.71 5.64 13.90
CA PHE A 74 18.71 4.57 12.89
C PHE A 74 20.13 4.17 12.50
N ARG A 75 20.45 2.88 12.60
CA ARG A 75 21.74 2.25 12.29
C ARG A 75 21.53 1.01 11.42
N ALA A 76 22.62 0.39 10.99
CA ALA A 76 22.56 -0.79 10.10
C ALA A 76 21.84 -1.97 10.75
N ASP A 77 21.86 -2.07 12.07
CA ASP A 77 21.19 -3.08 12.88
C ASP A 77 19.81 -2.63 13.37
N CYS A 78 19.23 -1.54 12.83
CA CYS A 78 17.91 -1.06 13.24
C CYS A 78 16.83 -1.32 12.20
N ALA A 79 15.58 -1.38 12.67
CA ALA A 79 14.40 -1.16 11.86
C ALA A 79 13.59 0.03 12.40
N ALA A 80 12.84 0.68 11.52
CA ALA A 80 11.90 1.72 11.86
C ALA A 80 10.54 1.42 11.23
N GLU A 81 9.49 1.48 12.04
CA GLU A 81 8.10 1.25 11.66
C GLU A 81 7.33 2.57 11.76
N LEU A 82 6.55 2.89 10.73
CA LEU A 82 5.78 4.12 10.65
C LEU A 82 4.41 3.83 10.03
N CYS A 83 3.36 4.46 10.54
CA CYS A 83 2.03 4.36 9.96
C CYS A 83 1.54 5.73 9.48
N ALA A 84 1.03 5.81 8.26
CA ALA A 84 0.36 6.97 7.69
C ALA A 84 -1.02 6.57 7.15
N TYR A 85 -1.84 7.55 6.78
CA TYR A 85 -3.04 7.30 5.99
C TYR A 85 -2.94 7.98 4.64
N TRP A 86 -3.52 7.36 3.62
CA TRP A 86 -3.85 7.98 2.34
C TRP A 86 -5.31 7.75 2.00
N ASN A 87 -5.84 8.51 1.05
CA ASN A 87 -7.24 8.42 0.66
C ASN A 87 -7.42 7.47 -0.53
N LEU A 88 -8.12 6.36 -0.29
CA LEU A 88 -8.57 5.43 -1.32
C LEU A 88 -10.08 5.47 -1.46
N TRP A 89 -10.58 5.29 -2.68
CA TRP A 89 -11.99 4.99 -2.88
C TRP A 89 -12.34 3.66 -2.26
N THR A 90 -13.39 3.67 -1.45
CA THR A 90 -14.02 2.49 -0.86
C THR A 90 -15.52 2.60 -1.00
N TYR A 91 -16.23 1.52 -0.68
CA TYR A 91 -17.67 1.47 -0.76
C TYR A 91 -18.30 0.70 0.39
N ARG A 92 -19.60 0.93 0.56
CA ARG A 92 -20.47 0.17 1.45
C ARG A 92 -21.79 -0.09 0.75
N TRP A 93 -22.41 -1.20 1.12
CA TRP A 93 -23.76 -1.53 0.69
C TRP A 93 -24.76 -0.78 1.57
N ASP A 94 -25.54 0.13 0.99
CA ASP A 94 -26.65 0.84 1.66
C ASP A 94 -28.00 0.23 1.27
N ALA A 95 -28.12 -1.10 1.43
CA ALA A 95 -29.28 -1.96 1.14
C ALA A 95 -29.83 -1.95 -0.32
N THR A 96 -29.54 -0.91 -1.10
CA THR A 96 -30.12 -0.58 -2.40
C THR A 96 -29.06 -0.25 -3.44
N ARG A 97 -27.90 0.28 -3.02
CA ARG A 97 -26.80 0.66 -3.92
C ARG A 97 -25.46 0.64 -3.20
N LEU A 98 -24.39 0.64 -3.99
CA LEU A 98 -23.04 0.92 -3.52
C LEU A 98 -22.88 2.44 -3.30
N GLU A 99 -22.66 2.83 -2.05
CA GLU A 99 -22.25 4.19 -1.72
C GLU A 99 -20.73 4.27 -1.68
N TRP A 100 -20.16 5.21 -2.44
CA TRP A 100 -18.72 5.40 -2.59
C TRP A 100 -18.24 6.65 -1.88
N TRP A 101 -17.09 6.56 -1.22
CA TRP A 101 -16.40 7.70 -0.66
C TRP A 101 -14.89 7.44 -0.63
N GLN A 102 -14.11 8.51 -0.49
CA GLN A 102 -12.69 8.40 -0.18
C GLN A 102 -12.53 8.26 1.33
N ALA A 103 -11.94 7.15 1.75
CA ALA A 103 -11.66 6.87 3.15
C ALA A 103 -10.15 6.89 3.41
N PRO A 104 -9.73 7.35 4.59
CA PRO A 104 -8.39 7.07 5.09
C PRO A 104 -8.14 5.56 5.14
N SER A 105 -7.13 5.11 4.42
CA SER A 105 -6.63 3.74 4.41
C SER A 105 -5.22 3.74 5.01
N PRO A 106 -4.91 2.85 5.97
CA PRO A 106 -3.59 2.84 6.59
C PRO A 106 -2.54 2.34 5.59
N VAL A 107 -1.37 2.99 5.62
CA VAL A 107 -0.15 2.52 4.98
C VAL A 107 0.92 2.39 6.04
N GLU A 108 1.40 1.17 6.23
CA GLU A 108 2.50 0.88 7.15
C GLU A 108 3.79 0.85 6.36
N PHE A 109 4.83 1.48 6.88
CA PHE A 109 6.16 1.54 6.33
C PHE A 109 7.09 0.86 7.31
N VAL A 110 7.96 0.00 6.81
CA VAL A 110 9.00 -0.64 7.61
C VAL A 110 10.32 -0.49 6.89
N LEU A 111 11.17 0.38 7.41
CA LEU A 111 12.54 0.60 6.96
C LEU A 111 13.47 -0.31 7.75
N GLN A 112 14.36 -1.04 7.09
CA GLN A 112 15.25 -2.01 7.73
C GLN A 112 16.69 -1.78 7.27
N GLY A 113 17.61 -1.70 8.23
CA GLY A 113 19.04 -1.71 7.96
C GLY A 113 19.52 -3.10 7.55
N GLU A 114 20.70 -3.16 6.92
CA GLU A 114 21.22 -4.41 6.34
C GLU A 114 21.62 -5.49 7.36
N GLU A 115 21.82 -5.10 8.63
CA GLU A 115 22.21 -5.99 9.73
C GLU A 115 21.03 -6.34 10.67
N TYR A 116 19.85 -5.75 10.46
CA TYR A 116 18.67 -6.03 11.28
C TYR A 116 18.07 -7.39 10.94
N ASP A 117 17.67 -8.14 11.97
CA ASP A 117 16.92 -9.41 11.91
C ASP A 117 17.56 -10.41 10.93
N ASP A 118 18.85 -10.70 11.15
CA ASP A 118 19.66 -11.59 10.32
C ASP A 118 19.68 -11.23 8.82
N GLY A 119 19.55 -9.94 8.51
CA GLY A 119 19.57 -9.42 7.13
C GLY A 119 18.22 -9.55 6.42
N ALA A 120 17.11 -9.37 7.15
CA ALA A 120 15.74 -9.45 6.63
C ALA A 120 15.49 -8.59 5.37
N PHE A 121 16.24 -7.50 5.20
CA PHE A 121 16.18 -6.64 4.01
C PHE A 121 16.38 -7.41 2.70
N ALA A 122 17.15 -8.51 2.71
CA ALA A 122 17.44 -9.27 1.51
C ALA A 122 16.17 -9.88 0.89
N GLU A 123 15.23 -10.30 1.74
CA GLU A 123 13.95 -10.90 1.34
C GLU A 123 12.83 -9.87 1.20
N ASN A 124 12.75 -8.92 2.13
CA ASN A 124 11.62 -8.00 2.25
C ASN A 124 11.84 -6.65 1.57
N GLY A 125 13.10 -6.25 1.37
CA GLY A 125 13.48 -4.90 0.94
C GLY A 125 14.05 -4.08 2.08
N HIS A 126 14.87 -3.09 1.72
CA HIS A 126 15.30 -2.05 2.66
C HIS A 126 14.11 -1.24 3.19
N LEU A 127 13.08 -1.06 2.36
CA LEU A 127 11.81 -0.49 2.76
C LEU A 127 10.71 -1.38 2.18
N TRP A 128 9.77 -1.79 3.02
CA TRP A 128 8.54 -2.42 2.55
C TRP A 128 7.32 -1.74 3.16
N LEU A 129 6.24 -1.73 2.38
CA LEU A 129 5.01 -1.05 2.72
C LEU A 129 3.85 -2.04 2.68
N THR A 130 2.95 -1.94 3.65
CA THR A 130 1.61 -2.52 3.58
C THR A 130 0.67 -1.44 3.05
N LEU A 131 0.14 -1.61 1.85
CA LEU A 131 -0.66 -0.59 1.12
C LEU A 131 -2.16 -0.65 1.43
N GLY A 132 -2.60 -1.68 2.16
CA GLY A 132 -4.00 -1.96 2.46
C GLY A 132 -4.53 -3.17 1.71
N LEU A 133 -5.85 -3.31 1.64
CA LEU A 133 -6.54 -4.47 1.06
C LEU A 133 -6.34 -4.53 -0.45
N GLU A 134 -5.90 -5.69 -0.96
CA GLU A 134 -5.62 -5.92 -2.39
C GLU A 134 -6.84 -5.61 -3.27
N HIS A 135 -8.04 -5.98 -2.83
CA HIS A 135 -9.28 -5.80 -3.60
C HIS A 135 -9.63 -4.33 -3.88
N LEU A 136 -9.04 -3.37 -3.14
CA LEU A 136 -9.19 -1.94 -3.42
C LEU A 136 -8.45 -1.53 -4.70
N PHE A 137 -7.52 -2.36 -5.18
CA PHE A 137 -6.76 -2.19 -6.41
C PHE A 137 -7.14 -3.22 -7.47
N THR A 138 -7.45 -4.46 -7.09
CA THR A 138 -7.74 -5.54 -8.06
C THR A 138 -9.22 -5.79 -8.30
N GLY A 139 -10.09 -5.15 -7.51
CA GLY A 139 -11.50 -5.50 -7.40
C GLY A 139 -11.71 -6.80 -6.63
N HIS A 140 -12.95 -7.08 -6.26
CA HIS A 140 -13.31 -8.33 -5.61
C HIS A 140 -13.36 -9.45 -6.64
N ALA A 141 -12.83 -10.61 -6.26
CA ALA A 141 -13.07 -11.89 -6.94
C ALA A 141 -12.86 -11.91 -8.47
N GLY A 142 -11.92 -11.11 -8.97
CA GLY A 142 -11.61 -11.08 -10.41
C GLY A 142 -12.66 -10.38 -11.27
N ILE A 143 -13.64 -9.69 -10.67
CA ILE A 143 -14.67 -8.90 -11.37
C ILE A 143 -14.05 -7.92 -12.41
N LEU A 144 -12.84 -7.42 -12.12
CA LEU A 144 -12.12 -6.47 -12.99
C LEU A 144 -11.12 -7.13 -13.95
N ALA A 145 -10.84 -8.43 -13.81
CA ALA A 145 -9.72 -9.09 -14.48
C ALA A 145 -9.95 -9.44 -15.97
N GLY A 146 -11.03 -8.94 -16.58
CA GLY A 146 -11.15 -8.93 -18.04
C GLY A 146 -11.02 -10.29 -18.71
N SER A 147 -11.91 -11.24 -18.38
CA SER A 147 -12.19 -12.41 -19.24
C SER A 147 -13.64 -12.46 -19.74
N GLY A 148 -14.50 -11.53 -19.33
CA GLY A 148 -15.93 -11.61 -19.62
C GLY A 148 -16.63 -12.77 -18.91
N ALA A 149 -15.99 -13.42 -17.93
CA ALA A 149 -16.73 -14.18 -16.95
C ALA A 149 -17.54 -13.17 -16.12
N GLU A 150 -18.81 -12.97 -16.49
CA GLU A 150 -19.82 -12.45 -15.58
C GLU A 150 -19.72 -13.29 -14.32
N THR A 151 -19.06 -12.77 -13.28
CA THR A 151 -18.96 -13.48 -12.02
C THR A 151 -20.38 -13.62 -11.50
N LYS A 152 -20.87 -14.84 -11.43
CA LYS A 152 -22.27 -15.04 -11.11
C LYS A 152 -22.44 -14.91 -9.61
N PRO A 153 -23.48 -14.25 -9.10
CA PRO A 153 -23.69 -14.13 -7.67
C PRO A 153 -23.65 -15.49 -6.95
N GLU A 154 -24.17 -16.54 -7.59
CA GLU A 154 -24.16 -17.92 -7.08
C GLU A 154 -22.77 -18.54 -6.85
N ASP A 155 -21.70 -17.97 -7.43
CA ASP A 155 -20.33 -18.42 -7.20
C ASP A 155 -19.83 -18.00 -5.79
N PHE A 156 -20.55 -17.10 -5.10
CA PHE A 156 -20.19 -16.58 -3.79
C PHE A 156 -21.01 -17.20 -2.67
N THR A 157 -20.32 -17.83 -1.71
CA THR A 157 -20.95 -18.34 -0.48
C THR A 157 -21.08 -17.26 0.59
N ALA A 158 -20.26 -16.22 0.54
CA ALA A 158 -20.29 -15.13 1.49
C ALA A 158 -21.34 -14.09 1.09
N ARG A 159 -22.26 -13.77 2.00
CA ARG A 159 -23.35 -12.83 1.73
C ARG A 159 -22.89 -11.46 1.20
N PRO A 160 -21.84 -10.81 1.73
CA PRO A 160 -21.38 -9.53 1.21
C PRO A 160 -20.87 -9.61 -0.24
N GLU A 161 -20.18 -10.69 -0.60
CA GLU A 161 -19.66 -10.91 -1.96
C GLU A 161 -20.79 -11.23 -2.94
N TYR A 162 -21.78 -12.03 -2.49
CA TYR A 162 -23.01 -12.29 -3.24
C TYR A 162 -23.78 -11.00 -3.52
N GLU A 163 -24.01 -10.17 -2.50
CA GLU A 163 -24.74 -8.89 -2.63
C GLU A 163 -24.00 -7.92 -3.55
N LEU A 164 -22.67 -7.86 -3.45
CA LEU A 164 -21.83 -7.10 -4.37
C LEU A 164 -21.95 -7.61 -5.81
N ALA A 165 -21.81 -8.91 -6.03
CA ALA A 165 -21.90 -9.52 -7.36
C ALA A 165 -23.27 -9.31 -8.00
N LEU A 166 -24.35 -9.33 -7.20
CA LEU A 166 -25.69 -9.02 -7.64
C LEU A 166 -25.83 -7.55 -8.04
N ALA A 167 -25.28 -6.62 -7.25
CA ALA A 167 -25.31 -5.20 -7.56
C ALA A 167 -24.56 -4.86 -8.86
N LEU A 168 -23.43 -5.54 -9.10
CA LEU A 168 -22.61 -5.35 -10.28
C LEU A 168 -23.20 -5.94 -11.56
N GLN A 169 -24.36 -6.61 -11.49
CA GLN A 169 -25.17 -6.93 -12.67
C GLN A 169 -25.79 -5.68 -13.30
N GLU A 170 -25.95 -4.59 -12.53
CA GLU A 170 -26.40 -3.31 -13.06
C GLU A 170 -25.24 -2.59 -13.77
N PRO A 171 -25.38 -2.23 -15.07
CA PRO A 171 -24.29 -1.63 -15.84
C PRO A 171 -23.70 -0.35 -15.23
N GLU A 172 -24.56 0.53 -14.71
CA GLU A 172 -24.14 1.80 -14.09
C GLU A 172 -23.31 1.57 -12.81
N THR A 173 -23.72 0.58 -12.00
CA THR A 173 -23.03 0.17 -10.77
C THR A 173 -21.67 -0.44 -11.11
N LEU A 174 -21.59 -1.29 -12.14
CA LEU A 174 -20.34 -1.87 -12.63
C LEU A 174 -19.38 -0.81 -13.19
N GLU A 175 -19.88 0.15 -13.96
CA GLU A 175 -19.07 1.24 -14.50
C GLU A 175 -18.48 2.10 -13.38
N THR A 176 -19.31 2.47 -12.40
CA THR A 176 -18.88 3.22 -11.21
C THR A 176 -17.82 2.45 -10.42
N TYR A 177 -18.04 1.15 -10.21
CA TYR A 177 -17.08 0.26 -9.53
C TYR A 177 -15.73 0.22 -10.24
N ARG A 178 -15.76 0.06 -11.57
CA ARG A 178 -14.55 0.11 -12.41
C ARG A 178 -13.85 1.45 -12.29
N ALA A 179 -14.56 2.55 -12.45
CA ALA A 179 -13.98 3.90 -12.44
C ALA A 179 -13.22 4.18 -11.14
N TYR A 180 -13.82 3.90 -9.99
CA TYR A 180 -13.19 4.16 -8.69
C TYR A 180 -12.04 3.19 -8.37
N THR A 181 -12.15 1.92 -8.76
CA THR A 181 -11.04 0.98 -8.58
C THR A 181 -9.84 1.34 -9.47
N LEU A 182 -10.10 1.74 -10.73
CA LEU A 182 -9.05 2.22 -11.64
C LEU A 182 -8.37 3.49 -11.11
N GLU A 183 -9.12 4.38 -10.48
CA GLU A 183 -8.57 5.57 -9.83
C GLU A 183 -7.62 5.20 -8.68
N ASN A 184 -7.96 4.21 -7.84
CA ASN A 184 -7.05 3.68 -6.82
C ASN A 184 -5.76 3.11 -7.44
N ILE A 185 -5.87 2.31 -8.50
CA ILE A 185 -4.70 1.77 -9.22
C ILE A 185 -3.81 2.91 -9.72
N ARG A 186 -4.39 3.91 -10.39
CA ARG A 186 -3.64 5.04 -10.95
C ARG A 186 -2.90 5.82 -9.86
N ARG A 187 -3.52 6.04 -8.70
CA ARG A 187 -2.88 6.71 -7.55
C ARG A 187 -1.68 5.93 -7.04
N LEU A 188 -1.82 4.62 -6.84
CA LEU A 188 -0.73 3.75 -6.42
C LEU A 188 0.45 3.80 -7.40
N LEU A 189 0.18 3.58 -8.69
CA LEU A 189 1.24 3.57 -9.71
C LEU A 189 1.86 4.96 -9.94
N ALA A 190 1.10 6.04 -9.74
CA ALA A 190 1.64 7.40 -9.80
C ALA A 190 2.59 7.68 -8.63
N LEU A 191 2.21 7.28 -7.41
CA LEU A 191 3.05 7.39 -6.22
C LEU A 191 4.35 6.59 -6.38
N GLU A 192 4.24 5.33 -6.79
CA GLU A 192 5.39 4.47 -7.06
C GLU A 192 6.33 5.08 -8.11
N ARG A 193 5.77 5.60 -9.21
CA ARG A 193 6.54 6.26 -10.26
C ARG A 193 7.25 7.51 -9.74
N ALA A 194 6.60 8.30 -8.86
CA ALA A 194 7.21 9.48 -8.26
C ALA A 194 8.44 9.09 -7.41
N TRP A 195 8.33 8.04 -6.58
CA TRP A 195 9.45 7.51 -5.81
C TRP A 195 10.57 6.96 -6.72
N TRP A 196 10.21 6.15 -7.71
CA TRP A 196 11.19 5.60 -8.66
C TRP A 196 11.96 6.69 -9.43
N SER A 197 11.27 7.76 -9.81
CA SER A 197 11.89 8.86 -10.56
C SER A 197 12.79 9.76 -9.69
N SER A 198 12.63 9.73 -8.37
CA SER A 198 13.32 10.63 -7.44
C SER A 198 14.43 9.96 -6.64
N LEU A 199 14.49 8.62 -6.62
CA LEU A 199 15.38 7.83 -5.77
C LEU A 199 16.15 6.79 -6.57
N ARG A 200 17.34 6.43 -6.07
CA ARG A 200 18.18 5.38 -6.65
C ARG A 200 17.75 4.01 -6.13
N ILE A 201 16.69 3.48 -6.73
CA ILE A 201 16.13 2.18 -6.39
C ILE A 201 16.71 1.11 -7.33
N ARG A 202 17.34 0.09 -6.75
CA ARG A 202 17.92 -1.04 -7.49
C ARG A 202 16.85 -2.03 -7.95
N ARG A 203 15.89 -2.33 -7.07
CA ARG A 203 14.83 -3.30 -7.31
C ARG A 203 13.56 -2.84 -6.60
N ARG A 204 12.42 -3.10 -7.22
CA ARG A 204 11.10 -2.99 -6.61
C ARG A 204 10.29 -4.25 -6.85
N ARG A 205 9.30 -4.49 -6.00
CA ARG A 205 8.34 -5.57 -6.14
C ARG A 205 7.01 -5.12 -5.55
N LEU A 206 5.97 -5.05 -6.38
CA LEU A 206 4.59 -4.90 -5.95
C LEU A 206 3.92 -6.27 -5.97
N TRP A 207 3.39 -6.71 -4.83
CA TRP A 207 2.88 -8.07 -4.63
C TRP A 207 1.72 -8.10 -3.62
N SER A 208 1.05 -9.23 -3.49
CA SER A 208 0.05 -9.48 -2.44
C SER A 208 0.19 -10.89 -1.87
N GLU A 209 -0.52 -11.18 -0.78
CA GLU A 209 -0.55 -12.55 -0.21
C GLU A 209 -1.04 -13.61 -1.23
N GLY A 210 -1.92 -13.20 -2.16
CA GLY A 210 -2.48 -14.08 -3.18
C GLY A 210 -1.73 -14.07 -4.52
N GLU A 211 -0.84 -13.10 -4.76
CA GLU A 211 -0.23 -12.88 -6.07
C GLU A 211 1.19 -12.32 -5.99
N ALA A 212 2.14 -13.04 -6.57
CA ALA A 212 3.55 -12.67 -6.52
C ALA A 212 3.93 -11.47 -7.41
N ASP A 213 3.13 -11.19 -8.45
CA ASP A 213 3.33 -10.13 -9.45
C ASP A 213 2.04 -9.30 -9.60
N LEU A 214 1.72 -8.55 -8.55
CA LEU A 214 0.52 -7.73 -8.49
C LEU A 214 0.57 -6.61 -9.53
N GLU A 215 1.76 -6.05 -9.78
CA GLU A 215 1.96 -5.00 -10.79
C GLU A 215 1.43 -5.42 -12.16
N ARG A 216 1.85 -6.59 -12.66
CA ARG A 216 1.40 -7.07 -13.97
C ARG A 216 -0.13 -7.19 -14.04
N ARG A 217 -0.78 -7.58 -12.94
CA ARG A 217 -2.25 -7.62 -12.87
C ARG A 217 -2.86 -6.23 -12.90
N LEU A 218 -2.32 -5.27 -12.14
CA LEU A 218 -2.82 -3.89 -12.14
C LEU A 218 -2.70 -3.25 -13.53
N GLU A 219 -1.56 -3.44 -14.20
CA GLU A 219 -1.36 -3.00 -15.58
C GLU A 219 -2.34 -3.69 -16.54
N GLY A 220 -2.56 -5.00 -16.36
CA GLY A 220 -3.57 -5.76 -17.10
C GLY A 220 -4.98 -5.18 -16.96
N ILE A 221 -5.40 -4.85 -15.73
CA ILE A 221 -6.70 -4.22 -15.46
C ILE A 221 -6.81 -2.86 -16.17
N LEU A 222 -5.76 -2.04 -16.13
CA LEU A 222 -5.72 -0.75 -16.83
C LEU A 222 -5.82 -0.89 -18.35
N LEU A 223 -5.15 -1.89 -18.94
CA LEU A 223 -5.13 -2.11 -20.39
C LEU A 223 -6.46 -2.65 -20.95
N HIS A 224 -7.19 -3.44 -20.17
CA HIS A 224 -8.48 -4.03 -20.58
C HIS A 224 -9.68 -3.16 -20.20
N SER A 225 -9.44 -2.01 -19.57
CA SER A 225 -10.49 -1.03 -19.29
C SER A 225 -10.75 -0.20 -20.54
N PRO A 226 -12.01 -0.06 -21.00
CA PRO A 226 -12.31 0.80 -22.13
C PRO A 226 -11.87 2.22 -21.80
N THR A 227 -11.03 2.80 -22.67
CA THR A 227 -10.67 4.21 -22.60
C THR A 227 -11.94 5.03 -22.72
N GLN A 228 -12.30 5.77 -21.67
CA GLN A 228 -13.38 6.77 -21.74
C GLN A 228 -13.02 7.87 -22.74
#